data_AF-A0A850JI43-F1
#
_entry.id   AF-A0A850JI43-F1
#
_cell.length_a   1.000
_cell.length_b   1.000
_cell.length_c   1.000
_cell.angle_alpha   90.00
_cell.angle_beta   90.00
_cell.angle_gamma   90.00
#
_symmetry.space_group_name_H-M   'P 1'
#
loop_
_entity.id
_entity.type
_entity.pdbx_description
1 polymer ?
#
loop_
_entity_poly.entity_id
_entity_poly.type
_entity_poly.pdbx_seq_one_letter_code
_entity_poly.pdbx_strand_id
1 'polypeptide(L)' 'MSNVPNSTALEALTGLRTDFPDWAFHHNAPDALDLAWEARRMPFRYPSGGGVSWVRAVSAERLRELLNATAKIESS' A
#
# COMPACT_ATOMS: atom_id res chain seq x y z
N MET A 1 -24.07 19.41 5.91
CA MET A 1 -23.02 18.71 5.14
C MET A 1 -21.67 19.25 5.56
N SER A 2 -21.01 18.61 6.52
CA SER A 2 -19.61 18.89 6.85
C SER A 2 -18.82 17.64 6.47
N ASN A 3 -18.40 17.57 5.22
CA ASN A 3 -17.64 16.45 4.70
C ASN A 3 -16.16 16.80 4.77
N VAL A 4 -15.55 16.58 5.94
CA VAL A 4 -14.08 16.60 6.07
C VAL A 4 -13.60 15.19 6.45
N PRO A 5 -13.35 14.31 5.47
CA PRO A 5 -12.56 13.10 5.69
C PRO A 5 -11.31 12.99 4.79
N ASN A 6 -10.99 14.02 3.99
CA ASN A 6 -9.96 13.90 2.95
C ASN A 6 -8.50 14.05 3.45
N SER A 7 -8.30 14.61 4.66
CA SER A 7 -6.95 14.88 5.18
C SER A 7 -6.23 13.61 5.65
N THR A 8 -6.95 12.68 6.30
CA THR A 8 -6.34 11.47 6.89
C THR A 8 -5.88 10.46 5.84
N ALA A 9 -6.67 10.26 4.78
CA ALA A 9 -6.29 9.37 3.69
C ALA A 9 -5.10 9.92 2.89
N LEU A 10 -5.04 11.23 2.68
CA LEU A 10 -3.93 11.87 1.99
C LEU A 10 -2.64 11.82 2.82
N GLU A 11 -2.72 12.06 4.13
CA GLU A 11 -1.59 11.91 5.05
C GLU A 11 -1.07 10.47 5.06
N ALA A 12 -1.96 9.48 5.16
CA ALA A 12 -1.60 8.07 5.11
C ALA A 12 -0.95 7.68 3.78
N LEU A 13 -1.49 8.14 2.64
CA LEU A 13 -0.87 7.93 1.32
C LEU A 13 0.52 8.57 1.23
N THR A 14 0.69 9.77 1.78
CA THR A 14 1.98 10.48 1.78
C THR A 14 3.02 9.74 2.61
N GLY A 15 2.63 9.24 3.79
CA GLY A 15 3.50 8.41 4.62
C GLY A 15 3.89 7.11 3.92
N LEU A 16 2.93 6.38 3.35
CA LEU A 16 3.18 5.13 2.64
C LEU A 16 4.11 5.32 1.44
N ARG A 17 3.93 6.39 0.66
CA ARG A 17 4.81 6.71 -0.48
C ARG A 17 6.24 7.04 -0.07
N THR A 18 6.40 7.71 1.07
CA THR A 18 7.71 8.02 1.64
C THR A 18 8.43 6.75 2.11
N ASP A 19 7.70 5.86 2.81
CA ASP A 19 8.28 4.65 3.41
C ASP A 19 8.58 3.55 2.37
N PHE A 20 7.81 3.50 1.28
CA PHE A 20 7.85 2.39 0.30
C PHE A 20 7.92 2.93 -1.13
N PRO A 21 9.06 3.52 -1.54
CA PRO A 21 9.18 4.24 -2.80
C PRO A 21 9.04 3.35 -4.06
N ASP A 22 9.12 2.03 -3.93
CA ASP A 22 8.97 1.07 -5.04
C ASP A 22 7.51 0.62 -5.29
N TRP A 23 6.57 1.17 -4.52
CA TRP A 23 5.16 0.80 -4.54
C TRP A 23 4.27 1.97 -4.96
N ALA A 24 3.26 1.67 -5.77
CA ALA A 24 2.17 2.57 -6.11
C ALA A 24 0.97 2.28 -5.21
N PHE A 25 0.38 3.33 -4.63
CA PHE A 25 -0.68 3.23 -3.62
C PHE A 25 -2.01 3.78 -4.12
N HIS A 26 -3.09 3.03 -3.86
CA HIS A 26 -4.46 3.46 -4.12
C HIS A 26 -5.32 3.27 -2.87
N HIS A 27 -6.28 4.17 -2.69
CA HIS A 27 -7.33 4.10 -1.67
C HIS A 27 -8.69 4.21 -2.37
N ASN A 28 -9.65 3.38 -1.95
CA ASN A 28 -10.99 3.20 -2.55
C ASN A 28 -10.97 2.55 -3.94
N ALA A 29 -10.63 1.25 -4.00
CA ALA A 29 -10.97 0.44 -5.17
C ALA A 29 -12.51 0.23 -5.19
N PRO A 30 -13.22 0.64 -6.26
CA PRO A 30 -14.69 0.62 -6.29
C PRO A 30 -15.30 -0.79 -6.11
N ASP A 31 -14.51 -1.84 -6.39
CA ASP A 31 -14.94 -3.23 -6.33
C ASP A 31 -14.56 -3.93 -4.99
N ALA A 32 -13.90 -3.22 -4.05
CA ALA A 32 -13.42 -3.80 -2.80
C ALA A 32 -14.04 -3.08 -1.60
N LEU A 33 -15.15 -3.62 -1.08
CA LEU A 33 -15.85 -3.07 0.08
C LEU A 33 -15.00 -3.17 1.37
N ASP A 34 -14.23 -4.26 1.53
CA ASP A 34 -13.45 -4.52 2.75
C ASP A 34 -11.94 -4.29 2.59
N LEU A 35 -11.43 -4.08 1.36
CA LEU A 35 -10.00 -3.94 1.09
C LEU A 35 -9.71 -2.62 0.37
N ALA A 36 -10.07 -1.51 1.03
CA ALA A 36 -10.00 -0.18 0.46
C ALA A 36 -8.56 0.26 0.10
N TRP A 37 -7.53 -0.32 0.70
CA TRP A 37 -6.13 0.07 0.51
C TRP A 37 -5.36 -0.94 -0.33
N GLU A 38 -4.69 -0.47 -1.37
CA GLU A 38 -3.86 -1.30 -2.26
C GLU A 38 -2.46 -0.73 -2.42
N ALA A 39 -1.46 -1.62 -2.49
CA ALA A 39 -0.10 -1.32 -2.92
C ALA A 39 0.28 -2.25 -4.07
N ARG A 40 0.70 -1.70 -5.22
CA ARG A 40 1.21 -2.46 -6.37
C ARG A 40 2.67 -2.12 -6.61
N ARG A 41 3.51 -3.13 -6.82
CA ARG A 41 4.92 -2.90 -7.15
C ARG A 41 4.99 -2.15 -8.49
N MET A 42 5.82 -1.12 -8.55
CA MET A 42 6.06 -0.43 -9.82
C MET A 42 6.75 -1.37 -10.82
N PRO A 43 6.45 -1.23 -12.13
CA PRO A 43 7.17 -1.95 -13.17
C PRO A 43 8.68 -1.80 -12.99
N PHE A 44 9.44 -2.87 -13.23
CA PHE A 44 10.91 -2.91 -13.13
C PHE A 44 11.49 -2.70 -11.73
N ARG A 45 10.67 -2.66 -10.67
CA ARG A 45 11.10 -2.64 -9.25
C ARG A 45 10.90 -3.99 -8.56
N TYR A 46 10.89 -5.08 -9.32
CA TYR A 46 10.74 -6.42 -8.77
C TYR A 46 12.06 -6.91 -8.16
N PRO A 47 12.02 -7.68 -7.05
CA PRO A 47 13.21 -8.34 -6.54
C PRO A 47 13.74 -9.38 -7.53
N SER A 48 15.05 -9.57 -7.57
CA SER A 48 15.76 -10.46 -8.51
C SER A 48 15.34 -11.93 -8.40
N GLY A 49 14.75 -12.35 -7.27
CA GLY A 49 14.30 -13.72 -7.00
C GLY A 49 12.81 -13.98 -7.20
N GLY A 50 12.07 -13.01 -7.73
CA GLY A 50 10.60 -13.00 -7.64
C GLY A 50 10.13 -12.48 -6.28
N GLY A 51 8.89 -12.01 -6.22
CA GLY A 51 8.38 -11.35 -5.01
C GLY A 51 6.93 -10.94 -5.12
N VAL A 52 6.45 -10.23 -4.10
CA VAL A 52 5.06 -9.80 -4.03
C VAL A 52 4.86 -8.58 -4.92
N SER A 53 3.89 -8.67 -5.83
CA SER A 53 3.55 -7.61 -6.79
C SER A 53 2.34 -6.78 -6.38
N TRP A 54 1.49 -7.29 -5.49
CA TRP A 54 0.24 -6.63 -5.07
C TRP A 54 -0.14 -7.04 -3.64
N VAL A 55 -0.42 -6.04 -2.81
CA VAL A 55 -0.89 -6.21 -1.43
C VAL A 55 -2.15 -5.39 -1.24
N ARG A 56 -3.12 -5.95 -0.52
CA ARG A 56 -4.39 -5.28 -0.19
C ARG A 56 -4.68 -5.37 1.30
N ALA A 57 -5.30 -4.33 1.85
CA ALA A 57 -5.65 -4.28 3.27
C ALA A 57 -6.90 -3.44 3.54
N VAL A 58 -7.49 -3.70 4.72
CA VAL A 58 -8.64 -2.95 5.26
C VAL A 58 -8.25 -1.52 5.68
N SER A 59 -6.98 -1.27 6.02
CA SER A 59 -6.48 0.01 6.50
C SER A 59 -5.03 0.27 6.04
N ALA A 60 -4.60 1.53 6.13
CA ALA A 60 -3.22 1.94 5.79
C ALA A 60 -2.18 1.35 6.75
N GLU A 61 -2.50 1.23 8.04
CA GLU A 61 -1.63 0.63 9.06
C GLU A 61 -1.40 -0.84 8.75
N ARG A 62 -2.49 -1.57 8.44
CA ARG A 62 -2.39 -2.97 8.07
C ARG A 62 -1.62 -3.16 6.76
N LEU A 63 -1.80 -2.24 5.79
CA LEU A 63 -1.02 -2.27 4.55
C LEU A 63 0.48 -2.09 4.83
N ARG A 64 0.87 -1.15 5.70
CA ARG A 64 2.27 -0.92 6.12
C ARG A 64 2.87 -2.17 6.77
N GLU A 65 2.15 -2.83 7.68
CA GLU A 65 2.60 -4.08 8.31
C GLU A 65 2.91 -5.18 7.28
N LEU A 66 2.01 -5.38 6.30
CA LEU A 66 2.16 -6.39 5.27
C LEU A 66 3.33 -6.08 4.33
N LEU A 67 3.56 -4.81 4.00
CA LEU A 67 4.71 -4.38 3.19
C LEU A 67 6.04 -4.59 3.94
N ASN A 68 6.09 -4.28 5.24
CA ASN A 68 7.25 -4.58 6.06
C ASN A 68 7.54 -6.09 6.15
N ALA A 69 6.50 -6.92 6.29
CA ALA A 69 6.65 -8.37 6.27
C ALA A 69 7.17 -8.86 4.91
N THR A 70 6.64 -8.30 3.81
CA THR A 70 7.09 -8.60 2.45
C THR A 70 8.57 -8.29 2.28
N ALA A 71 9.02 -7.09 2.68
CA ALA A 71 10.42 -6.68 2.57
C ALA A 71 11.37 -7.61 3.35
N LYS A 72 10.96 -8.08 4.54
CA LYS A 72 11.73 -9.06 5.33
C LYS A 72 11.88 -10.40 4.61
N ILE A 73 10.78 -10.91 4.03
CA ILE A 73 10.78 -12.17 3.28
C ILE A 73 11.67 -12.06 2.04
N GLU A 74 11.57 -10.95 1.30
CA GLU A 74 12.35 -10.73 0.06
C GLU A 74 13.84 -10.47 0.30
N SER A 75 14.23 -10.14 1.54
CA SER A 75 15.62 -9.92 1.95
C SER A 75 16.28 -11.15 2.59
N SER A 76 15.55 -12.25 2.72
CA SER A 76 16.01 -13.53 3.31
C SER A 76 16.50 -14.48 2.22
#